data_AF-A0A3Q9W4U2-F1
#
_entry.id   AF-A0A3Q9W4U2-F1
#
_cell.length_a   1.000
_cell.length_b   1.000
_cell.length_c   1.000
_cell.angle_alpha   90.00
_cell.angle_beta   90.00
_cell.angle_gamma   90.00
#
_symmetry.space_group_name_H-M   'P 1'
#
loop_
_entity.id
_entity.type
_entity.pdbx_description
1 polymer ?
#
loop_
_entity_poly.entity_id
_entity_poly.type
_entity_poly.pdbx_seq_one_letter_code
_entity_poly.pdbx_strand_id
1 'polypeptide(L)'
;MEIQTIQPEQAPSANGKIESLVKMLAEDILPALAVYYPKTQFAWRGYVQNYAREYGQQLFGSGVSKVHIMQALDAAKSRSTQEQYAPTPIEFRHMCLQAAGMPTLEACIEEIESLRVSEFGPKKRGNKPWSCPFVYWLSARTSGSRAHMSDPQWRKMVKLSYSKLADKFAAGEIQPIPRLLENNQEPAYMKYMGKGAA
;
A
#
# COMPACT_ATOMS: atom_id res chain seq x y z
N MET A 1 -30.62 -23.71 44.75
CA MET A 1 -29.35 -23.52 44.03
C MET A 1 -29.68 -22.88 42.70
N GLU A 2 -29.57 -21.57 42.61
CA GLU A 2 -29.78 -20.83 41.36
C GLU A 2 -28.48 -20.89 40.56
N ILE A 3 -28.56 -21.47 39.36
CA ILE A 3 -27.45 -21.53 38.41
C ILE A 3 -27.38 -20.16 37.75
N GLN A 4 -26.40 -19.35 38.15
CA GLN A 4 -26.09 -18.08 37.48
C GLN A 4 -25.56 -18.38 36.09
N THR A 5 -26.38 -18.08 35.08
CA THR A 5 -26.01 -18.10 33.67
C THR A 5 -25.00 -16.99 33.43
N ILE A 6 -23.73 -17.34 33.28
CA ILE A 6 -22.68 -16.44 32.82
C ILE A 6 -23.04 -16.04 31.38
N GLN A 7 -23.42 -14.78 31.18
CA GLN A 7 -23.68 -14.24 29.85
C GLN A 7 -22.37 -14.24 29.04
N PRO A 8 -22.42 -14.64 27.75
CA PRO A 8 -21.24 -14.59 26.90
C PRO A 8 -20.82 -13.13 26.69
N GLU A 9 -19.55 -12.85 27.00
CA GLU A 9 -18.87 -11.58 26.74
C GLU A 9 -19.05 -11.22 25.26
N GLN A 10 -19.88 -10.20 24.99
CA GLN A 10 -20.22 -9.78 23.64
C GLN A 10 -18.96 -9.26 22.94
N ALA A 11 -18.58 -9.89 21.83
CA ALA A 11 -17.54 -9.37 20.96
C ALA A 11 -17.84 -7.90 20.60
N PRO A 12 -16.85 -6.98 20.70
CA PRO A 12 -17.11 -5.56 20.47
C PRO A 12 -17.66 -5.35 19.06
N SER A 13 -18.80 -4.67 18.97
CA SER A 13 -19.41 -4.25 17.71
C SER A 13 -18.39 -3.49 16.86
N ALA A 14 -18.55 -3.50 15.53
CA ALA A 14 -17.66 -2.78 14.62
C ALA A 14 -17.46 -1.30 15.03
N ASN A 15 -18.52 -0.69 15.59
CA ASN A 15 -18.49 0.67 16.13
C ASN A 15 -17.57 0.79 17.36
N GLY A 16 -17.58 -0.16 18.29
CA GLY A 16 -16.68 -0.17 19.45
C GLY A 16 -15.20 -0.37 19.09
N LYS A 17 -14.91 -1.09 18.01
CA LYS A 17 -13.53 -1.23 17.49
C LYS A 17 -13.01 0.07 16.86
N ILE A 18 -13.87 0.82 16.17
CA ILE A 18 -13.51 2.15 15.66
C ILE A 18 -13.27 3.11 16.82
N GLU A 19 -14.16 3.12 17.83
CA GLU A 19 -14.04 4.03 18.97
C GLU A 19 -12.76 3.80 19.79
N SER A 20 -12.38 2.54 20.02
CA SER A 20 -11.11 2.22 20.69
C SER A 20 -9.88 2.64 19.88
N LEU A 21 -9.90 2.47 18.56
CA LEU A 21 -8.85 2.96 17.66
C LEU A 21 -8.76 4.50 17.69
N VAL A 22 -9.89 5.18 17.62
CA VAL A 22 -9.98 6.65 17.68
C VAL A 22 -9.47 7.16 19.01
N LYS A 23 -9.79 6.49 20.13
CA LYS A 23 -9.28 6.84 21.46
C LYS A 23 -7.75 6.76 21.50
N MET A 24 -7.17 5.66 21.04
CA MET A 24 -5.71 5.49 20.97
C MET A 24 -5.06 6.54 20.05
N LEU A 25 -5.67 6.85 18.91
CA LEU A 25 -5.17 7.92 18.03
C LEU A 25 -5.21 9.29 18.72
N ALA A 26 -6.27 9.60 19.46
CA ALA A 26 -6.43 10.88 20.15
C ALA A 26 -5.49 11.03 21.36
N GLU A 27 -5.27 9.95 22.12
CA GLU A 27 -4.50 9.97 23.38
C GLU A 27 -3.00 9.79 23.16
N ASP A 28 -2.60 8.94 22.22
CA ASP A 28 -1.19 8.56 22.04
C ASP A 28 -0.59 9.14 20.76
N ILE A 29 -1.25 8.95 19.61
CA ILE A 29 -0.62 9.16 18.29
C ILE A 29 -0.64 10.62 17.86
N LEU A 30 -1.79 11.30 17.90
CA LEU A 30 -1.88 12.70 17.51
C LEU A 30 -1.05 13.62 18.41
N PRO A 31 -1.00 13.43 19.75
CA PRO A 31 -0.11 14.20 20.60
C PRO A 31 1.37 13.97 20.25
N ALA A 32 1.78 12.72 19.98
CA ALA A 32 3.15 12.44 19.55
C ALA A 32 3.48 13.09 18.19
N LEU A 33 2.57 13.04 17.22
CA LEU A 33 2.73 13.74 15.95
C LEU A 33 2.81 15.26 16.14
N ALA A 34 2.06 15.85 17.07
CA ALA A 34 2.14 17.27 17.38
C ALA A 34 3.52 17.67 17.93
N VAL A 35 4.16 16.78 18.71
CA VAL A 35 5.53 16.99 19.20
C VAL A 35 6.53 16.96 18.04
N TYR A 36 6.37 16.04 17.08
CA TYR A 36 7.28 15.95 15.93
C TYR A 36 7.07 17.06 14.91
N TYR A 37 5.83 17.53 14.76
CA TYR A 37 5.41 18.53 13.77
C TYR A 37 4.75 19.72 14.47
N PRO A 38 5.53 20.62 15.10
CA PRO A 38 4.99 21.72 15.90
C PRO A 38 4.19 22.75 15.09
N LYS A 39 4.37 22.78 13.76
CA LYS A 39 3.60 23.64 12.85
C LYS A 39 2.22 23.08 12.52
N THR A 40 1.97 21.79 12.79
CA THR A 40 0.67 21.16 12.53
C THR A 40 -0.22 21.28 13.76
N GLN A 41 -1.31 22.02 13.61
CA GLN A 41 -2.32 22.16 14.67
C GLN A 41 -3.39 21.08 14.53
N PHE A 42 -3.25 20.00 15.30
CA PHE A 42 -4.26 18.94 15.39
C PHE A 42 -5.50 19.32 16.22
N ALA A 43 -5.53 20.54 16.75
CA ALA A 43 -6.58 21.05 17.63
C ALA A 43 -7.28 22.29 17.05
N TRP A 44 -7.52 22.35 15.73
CA TRP A 44 -8.30 23.43 15.15
C TRP A 44 -9.69 23.48 15.81
N ARG A 45 -9.95 24.53 16.60
CA ARG A 45 -11.14 24.72 17.46
C ARG A 45 -11.32 23.72 18.62
N GLY A 46 -10.26 23.04 19.05
CA GLY A 46 -10.30 22.13 20.21
C GLY A 46 -10.84 20.72 19.93
N TYR A 47 -11.09 20.36 18.67
CA TYR A 47 -11.67 19.05 18.31
C TYR A 47 -10.61 18.04 17.83
N VAL A 48 -9.66 17.66 18.69
CA VAL A 48 -8.68 16.58 18.41
C VAL A 48 -9.38 15.27 18.04
N GLN A 49 -10.54 15.02 18.62
CA GLN A 49 -11.37 13.84 18.36
C GLN A 49 -11.84 13.72 16.90
N ASN A 50 -12.05 14.85 16.20
CA ASN A 50 -12.45 14.81 14.80
C ASN A 50 -11.29 14.37 13.90
N TYR A 51 -10.07 14.89 14.16
CA TYR A 51 -8.86 14.41 13.49
C TYR A 51 -8.61 12.93 13.78
N ALA A 52 -8.73 12.51 15.05
CA ALA A 52 -8.56 11.12 15.42
C ALA A 52 -9.57 10.21 14.70
N ARG A 53 -10.81 10.70 14.52
CA ARG A 53 -11.84 9.99 13.73
C ARG A 53 -11.46 9.88 12.25
N GLU A 54 -10.96 10.94 11.63
CA GLU A 54 -10.52 10.89 10.22
C GLU A 54 -9.37 9.88 10.02
N TYR A 55 -8.37 9.90 10.89
CA TYR A 55 -7.28 8.93 10.88
C TYR A 55 -7.80 7.50 11.14
N GLY A 56 -8.70 7.36 12.12
CA GLY A 56 -9.32 6.08 12.47
C GLY A 56 -10.13 5.51 11.32
N GLN A 57 -10.90 6.33 10.60
CA GLN A 57 -11.66 5.92 9.42
C GLN A 57 -10.77 5.43 8.29
N GLN A 58 -9.60 6.04 8.08
CA GLN A 58 -8.64 5.58 7.07
C GLN A 58 -7.97 4.25 7.46
N LEU A 59 -7.74 4.02 8.75
CA LEU A 59 -7.09 2.81 9.25
C LEU A 59 -8.08 1.66 9.49
N PHE A 60 -9.36 1.95 9.70
CA PHE A 60 -10.35 0.92 9.97
C PHE A 60 -10.50 -0.03 8.78
N GLY A 61 -10.53 -1.34 9.07
CA GLY A 61 -10.63 -2.37 8.04
C GLY A 61 -9.36 -2.61 7.22
N SER A 62 -8.25 -1.93 7.53
CA SER A 62 -7.00 -2.05 6.76
C SER A 62 -6.06 -3.20 7.19
N GLY A 63 -6.45 -3.99 8.19
CA GLY A 63 -5.62 -5.07 8.74
C GLY A 63 -4.39 -4.59 9.54
N VAL A 64 -4.24 -3.28 9.74
CA VAL A 64 -3.14 -2.66 10.48
C VAL A 64 -3.28 -2.92 11.99
N SER A 65 -2.22 -3.42 12.61
CA SER A 65 -2.14 -3.65 14.05
C SER A 65 -1.56 -2.44 14.80
N LYS A 66 -1.66 -2.42 16.13
CA LYS A 66 -1.02 -1.38 16.97
C LYS A 66 0.50 -1.29 16.71
N VAL A 67 1.16 -2.42 16.46
CA VAL A 67 2.61 -2.46 16.18
C VAL A 67 2.95 -1.66 14.91
N HIS A 68 2.17 -1.84 13.86
CA HIS A 68 2.36 -1.11 12.60
C HIS A 68 2.12 0.40 12.77
N ILE A 69 1.17 0.80 13.61
CA ILE A 69 0.89 2.22 13.91
C ILE A 69 2.08 2.85 14.65
N MET A 70 2.67 2.15 15.61
CA MET A 70 3.85 2.63 16.33
C MET A 70 5.07 2.73 15.40
N GLN A 71 5.29 1.75 14.52
CA GLN A 71 6.35 1.80 13.51
C GLN A 71 6.14 2.96 12.53
N ALA A 72 4.90 3.24 12.13
CA ALA A 72 4.57 4.41 11.31
C ALA A 72 4.83 5.73 12.05
N LEU A 73 4.60 5.78 13.36
CA LEU A 73 4.92 6.94 14.19
C LEU A 73 6.43 7.18 14.26
N ASP A 74 7.24 6.12 14.41
CA ASP A 74 8.70 6.21 14.36
C ASP A 74 9.20 6.69 12.99
N ALA A 75 8.61 6.18 11.90
CA ALA A 75 8.90 6.66 10.56
C ALA A 75 8.51 8.13 10.37
N ALA A 76 7.40 8.59 10.97
CA ALA A 76 6.98 9.98 10.94
C ALA A 76 7.96 10.88 11.71
N LYS A 77 8.48 10.42 12.85
CA LYS A 77 9.56 11.11 13.56
C LYS A 77 10.82 11.28 12.70
N SER A 78 11.20 10.25 11.94
CA SER A 78 12.33 10.39 10.99
C SER A 78 12.01 11.39 9.88
N ARG A 79 10.80 11.35 9.31
CA ARG A 79 10.32 12.26 8.25
C ARG A 79 10.25 13.72 8.71
N SER A 80 9.98 13.99 10.00
CA SER A 80 9.89 15.36 10.54
C SER A 80 11.20 16.15 10.49
N THR A 81 12.33 15.47 10.25
CA THR A 81 13.63 16.13 10.01
C THR A 81 13.69 16.84 8.66
N GLN A 82 12.91 16.38 7.68
CA GLN A 82 12.89 16.91 6.30
C GLN A 82 11.61 17.69 6.00
N GLU A 83 10.49 17.28 6.60
CA GLU A 83 9.18 17.87 6.35
C GLU A 83 8.64 18.63 7.56
N GLN A 84 8.05 19.79 7.29
CA GLN A 84 7.57 20.70 8.33
C GLN A 84 6.14 20.39 8.80
N TYR A 85 5.37 19.66 7.99
CA TYR A 85 3.97 19.34 8.26
C TYR A 85 3.81 17.85 8.49
N ALA A 86 2.90 17.50 9.40
CA ALA A 86 2.57 16.11 9.68
C ALA A 86 1.94 15.42 8.46
N PRO A 87 2.05 14.08 8.36
CA PRO A 87 1.38 13.32 7.31
C PRO A 87 -0.13 13.57 7.33
N THR A 88 -0.76 13.59 6.16
CA THR A 88 -2.23 13.56 6.06
C THR A 88 -2.78 12.21 6.52
N PRO A 89 -4.08 12.06 6.86
CA PRO A 89 -4.66 10.76 7.25
C PRO A 89 -4.38 9.64 6.23
N ILE A 90 -4.40 9.97 4.93
CA ILE A 90 -4.12 9.03 3.84
C ILE A 90 -2.64 8.67 3.80
N GLU A 91 -1.74 9.65 3.97
CA GLU A 91 -0.30 9.39 4.05
C GLU A 91 0.06 8.54 5.27
N PHE A 92 -0.53 8.84 6.43
CA PHE A 92 -0.30 8.09 7.65
C PHE A 92 -0.79 6.64 7.50
N ARG A 93 -1.92 6.42 6.83
CA ARG A 93 -2.38 5.08 6.44
C ARG A 93 -1.34 4.38 5.55
N HIS A 94 -0.78 5.04 4.53
CA HIS A 94 0.27 4.43 3.73
C HIS A 94 1.51 4.07 4.56
N MET A 95 1.91 4.92 5.50
CA MET A 95 3.03 4.63 6.41
C MET A 95 2.74 3.39 7.27
N CYS A 96 1.51 3.25 7.77
CA CYS A 96 1.08 2.06 8.51
C CYS A 96 1.09 0.79 7.64
N LEU A 97 0.66 0.90 6.38
CA LEU A 97 0.71 -0.23 5.44
C LEU A 97 2.15 -0.56 5.02
N GLN A 98 3.04 0.42 4.96
CA GLN A 98 4.46 0.20 4.71
C GLN A 98 5.13 -0.56 5.84
N ALA A 99 4.80 -0.22 7.09
CA ALA A 99 5.21 -0.98 8.26
C ALA A 99 4.69 -2.44 8.22
N ALA A 100 3.52 -2.67 7.59
CA ALA A 100 2.97 -4.00 7.35
C ALA A 100 3.59 -4.74 6.13
N GLY A 101 4.56 -4.14 5.43
CA GLY A 101 5.27 -4.75 4.29
C GLY A 101 4.91 -4.19 2.92
N MET A 102 4.11 -3.12 2.83
CA MET A 102 3.89 -2.43 1.56
C MET A 102 5.16 -1.66 1.13
N PRO A 103 5.63 -1.76 -0.13
CA PRO A 103 6.79 -0.99 -0.58
C PRO A 103 6.50 0.52 -0.60
N THR A 104 7.52 1.35 -0.40
CA THR A 104 7.38 2.82 -0.50
C THR A 104 7.15 3.26 -1.95
N LEU A 105 6.51 4.42 -2.13
CA LEU A 105 6.25 4.96 -3.46
C LEU A 105 7.55 5.20 -4.23
N GLU A 106 8.55 5.73 -3.54
CA GLU A 106 9.87 6.04 -4.09
C GLU A 106 10.56 4.77 -4.57
N ALA A 107 10.61 3.72 -3.73
CA ALA A 107 11.17 2.43 -4.12
C ALA A 107 10.42 1.80 -5.30
N CYS A 108 9.08 1.92 -5.34
CA CYS A 108 8.30 1.46 -6.47
C CYS A 108 8.67 2.19 -7.77
N ILE A 109 8.82 3.51 -7.73
CA ILE A 109 9.16 4.32 -8.91
C ILE A 109 10.57 3.98 -9.40
N GLU A 110 11.54 3.89 -8.49
CA GLU A 110 12.92 3.52 -8.80
C GLU A 110 13.02 2.13 -9.45
N GLU A 111 12.30 1.15 -8.91
CA GLU A 111 12.24 -0.19 -9.50
C GLU A 111 11.59 -0.18 -10.88
N ILE A 112 10.47 0.53 -11.04
CA ILE A 112 9.79 0.65 -12.35
C ILE A 112 10.72 1.32 -13.38
N GLU A 113 11.44 2.37 -13.00
CA GLU A 113 12.35 3.08 -13.89
C GLU A 113 13.59 2.25 -14.22
N SER A 114 14.19 1.56 -13.24
CA SER A 114 15.36 0.70 -13.45
C SER A 114 15.05 -0.48 -14.38
N LEU A 115 13.92 -1.18 -14.18
CA LEU A 115 13.44 -2.26 -15.03
C LEU A 115 12.95 -1.78 -16.40
N ARG A 116 12.64 -0.49 -16.53
CA ARG A 116 12.40 0.12 -17.84
C ARG A 116 13.73 0.26 -18.57
N VAL A 117 14.70 0.99 -18.01
CA VAL A 117 15.97 1.33 -18.68
C VAL A 117 16.82 0.10 -18.99
N SER A 118 16.91 -0.87 -18.07
CA SER A 118 17.84 -2.00 -18.17
C SER A 118 17.40 -3.14 -19.10
N GLU A 119 16.13 -3.22 -19.50
CA GLU A 119 15.57 -4.43 -20.13
C GLU A 119 14.98 -4.22 -21.55
N PHE A 120 15.35 -3.15 -22.26
CA PHE A 120 14.94 -2.89 -23.66
C PHE A 120 15.61 -3.82 -24.70
N GLY A 121 15.69 -5.13 -24.42
CA GLY A 121 16.10 -6.15 -25.37
C GLY A 121 14.90 -7.02 -25.81
N PRO A 122 14.77 -7.39 -27.10
CA PRO A 122 13.72 -8.29 -27.58
C PRO A 122 13.72 -9.67 -26.91
N LYS A 123 14.84 -10.07 -26.27
CA LYS A 123 15.02 -11.35 -25.56
C LYS A 123 14.55 -11.35 -24.09
N LYS A 124 14.17 -10.21 -23.52
CA LYS A 124 13.73 -10.08 -22.11
C LYS A 124 12.29 -9.59 -21.97
N ARG A 125 11.53 -9.60 -23.07
CA ARG A 125 10.09 -9.34 -23.05
C ARG A 125 9.38 -10.49 -22.33
N GLY A 126 9.35 -10.42 -21.00
CA GLY A 126 8.50 -11.30 -20.21
C GLY A 126 9.03 -11.64 -18.82
N ASN A 127 10.33 -11.72 -18.63
CA ASN A 127 10.90 -12.20 -17.36
C ASN A 127 11.57 -11.06 -16.57
N LYS A 128 10.78 -10.03 -16.29
CA LYS A 128 11.22 -8.90 -15.44
C LYS A 128 11.24 -9.36 -13.98
N PRO A 129 12.37 -9.26 -13.26
CA PRO A 129 12.47 -9.68 -11.88
C PRO A 129 11.85 -8.62 -10.96
N TRP A 130 10.52 -8.61 -10.86
CA TRP A 130 9.82 -7.73 -9.91
C TRP A 130 10.06 -8.18 -8.48
N SER A 131 10.36 -7.25 -7.59
CA SER A 131 10.60 -7.49 -6.16
C SER A 131 9.37 -8.05 -5.47
N CYS A 132 8.19 -7.53 -5.81
CA CYS A 132 6.93 -7.97 -5.25
C CYS A 132 5.74 -7.73 -6.19
N PRO A 133 4.60 -8.40 -5.94
CA PRO A 133 3.39 -8.22 -6.76
C PRO A 133 2.84 -6.79 -6.75
N PHE A 134 3.05 -6.03 -5.66
CA PHE A 134 2.57 -4.65 -5.56
C PHE A 134 3.23 -3.77 -6.64
N VAL A 135 4.56 -3.82 -6.77
CA VAL A 135 5.30 -3.02 -7.76
C VAL A 135 4.92 -3.44 -9.18
N TYR A 136 4.79 -4.75 -9.41
CA TYR A 136 4.33 -5.28 -10.69
C TYR A 136 2.98 -4.67 -11.12
N TRP A 137 1.96 -4.75 -10.25
CA TRP A 137 0.62 -4.25 -10.59
C TRP A 137 0.58 -2.73 -10.70
N LEU A 138 1.41 -2.01 -9.95
CA LEU A 138 1.55 -0.57 -10.12
C LEU A 138 2.14 -0.22 -11.50
N SER A 139 3.18 -0.96 -11.92
CA SER A 139 3.77 -0.81 -13.26
C SER A 139 2.78 -1.16 -14.36
N ALA A 140 2.06 -2.27 -14.22
CA ALA A 140 1.08 -2.72 -15.21
C ALA A 140 -0.02 -1.66 -15.45
N ARG A 141 -0.44 -0.94 -14.39
CA ARG A 141 -1.45 0.13 -14.50
C ARG A 141 -0.93 1.44 -15.09
N THR A 142 0.37 1.71 -15.01
CA THR A 142 0.94 3.05 -15.30
C THR A 142 1.90 3.06 -16.49
N SER A 143 2.41 1.90 -16.90
CA SER A 143 3.40 1.73 -17.97
C SER A 143 2.88 2.15 -19.34
N GLY A 144 1.64 1.79 -19.70
CA GLY A 144 1.04 2.17 -20.99
C GLY A 144 0.90 3.69 -21.15
N SER A 145 0.56 4.39 -20.07
CA SER A 145 0.37 5.85 -20.10
C SER A 145 1.68 6.63 -20.07
N ARG A 146 2.78 6.03 -19.57
CA ARG A 146 4.11 6.69 -19.47
C ARG A 146 4.65 7.16 -20.82
N ALA A 147 4.32 6.47 -21.91
CA ALA A 147 4.75 6.83 -23.27
C ALA A 147 4.13 8.13 -23.78
N HIS A 148 2.99 8.55 -23.22
CA HIS A 148 2.15 9.63 -23.74
C HIS A 148 2.06 10.85 -22.83
N MET A 149 2.79 10.87 -21.70
CA MET A 149 2.71 11.98 -20.73
C MET A 149 4.09 12.40 -20.23
N SER A 150 4.17 13.65 -19.76
CA SER A 150 5.37 14.18 -19.11
C SER A 150 5.65 13.49 -17.78
N ASP A 151 6.90 13.57 -17.31
CA ASP A 151 7.31 12.94 -16.06
C ASP A 151 6.49 13.40 -14.82
N PRO A 152 6.21 14.70 -14.63
CA PRO A 152 5.38 15.15 -13.50
C PRO A 152 3.95 14.62 -13.55
N GLN A 153 3.36 14.58 -14.75
CA GLN A 153 2.00 14.03 -14.94
C GLN A 153 1.96 12.53 -14.64
N TRP A 154 2.99 11.80 -15.07
CA TRP A 154 3.13 10.39 -14.77
C TRP A 154 3.28 10.14 -13.27
N ARG A 155 4.16 10.86 -12.58
CA ARG A 155 4.32 10.74 -11.11
C ARG A 155 3.01 10.99 -10.38
N LYS A 156 2.19 11.96 -10.83
CA LYS A 156 0.86 12.20 -10.27
C LYS A 156 -0.09 11.02 -10.49
N MET A 157 -0.07 10.41 -11.69
CA MET A 157 -0.84 9.21 -11.99
C MET A 157 -0.40 7.99 -11.17
N VAL A 158 0.92 7.81 -10.98
CA VAL A 158 1.50 6.75 -10.15
C VAL A 158 1.06 6.93 -8.70
N LYS A 159 1.15 8.15 -8.14
CA LYS A 159 0.65 8.46 -6.78
C LYS A 159 -0.81 8.06 -6.61
N LEU A 160 -1.68 8.43 -7.54
CA LEU A 160 -3.10 8.07 -7.48
C LEU A 160 -3.31 6.55 -7.58
N SER A 161 -2.56 5.88 -8.47
CA SER A 161 -2.64 4.44 -8.69
C SER A 161 -2.11 3.65 -7.49
N TYR A 162 -1.08 4.18 -6.83
CA TYR A 162 -0.49 3.67 -5.60
C TYR A 162 -1.49 3.69 -4.46
N SER A 163 -2.18 4.82 -4.22
CA SER A 163 -3.22 4.88 -3.18
C SER A 163 -4.35 3.87 -3.43
N LYS A 164 -4.83 3.77 -4.68
CA LYS A 164 -5.86 2.78 -5.06
C LYS A 164 -5.37 1.33 -4.95
N LEU A 165 -4.07 1.09 -5.11
CA LEU A 165 -3.48 -0.24 -4.96
C LEU A 165 -3.25 -0.56 -3.48
N ALA A 166 -2.97 0.45 -2.65
CA ALA A 166 -2.89 0.33 -1.19
C ALA A 166 -4.24 -0.12 -0.59
N ASP A 167 -5.37 0.31 -1.17
CA ASP A 167 -6.69 -0.23 -0.80
C ASP A 167 -6.78 -1.75 -0.99
N LYS A 168 -6.29 -2.25 -2.13
CA LYS A 168 -6.26 -3.69 -2.42
C LYS A 168 -5.23 -4.44 -1.56
N PHE A 169 -4.10 -3.80 -1.25
CA PHE A 169 -3.11 -4.35 -0.32
C PHE A 169 -3.73 -4.56 1.05
N ALA A 170 -4.41 -3.53 1.57
CA ALA A 170 -5.05 -3.53 2.88
C ALA A 170 -6.16 -4.60 2.98
N ALA A 171 -6.88 -4.85 1.88
CA ALA A 171 -7.87 -5.92 1.79
C ALA A 171 -7.26 -7.33 1.60
N GLY A 172 -5.94 -7.45 1.37
CA GLY A 172 -5.30 -8.73 1.07
C GLY A 172 -5.60 -9.27 -0.34
N GLU A 173 -6.09 -8.42 -1.26
CA GLU A 173 -6.57 -8.81 -2.59
C GLU A 173 -5.50 -8.63 -3.69
N ILE A 174 -4.22 -8.52 -3.32
CA ILE A 174 -3.15 -8.40 -4.31
C ILE A 174 -2.90 -9.76 -4.94
N GLN A 175 -3.18 -9.82 -6.23
CA GLN A 175 -2.92 -11.01 -7.04
C GLN A 175 -1.42 -11.25 -7.16
N PRO A 176 -0.97 -12.52 -7.19
CA PRO A 176 0.42 -12.84 -7.48
C PRO A 176 0.80 -12.37 -8.89
N ILE A 177 2.10 -12.22 -9.14
CA ILE A 177 2.62 -11.88 -10.46
C ILE A 177 2.23 -13.02 -11.43
N PRO A 178 1.54 -12.73 -12.54
CA PRO A 178 1.21 -13.73 -13.54
C PRO A 178 2.48 -14.42 -14.04
N ARG A 179 2.52 -15.75 -13.93
CA ARG A 179 3.57 -16.54 -14.58
C ARG A 179 3.27 -16.54 -16.07
N LEU A 180 4.26 -16.17 -16.88
CA LEU A 180 4.15 -16.42 -18.31
C LEU A 180 4.12 -17.92 -18.51
N LEU A 181 3.01 -18.43 -19.03
CA LEU A 181 2.96 -19.79 -19.50
C LEU A 181 3.96 -19.89 -20.65
N GLU A 182 4.99 -20.71 -20.49
CA GLU A 182 5.83 -21.10 -21.61
C GLU A 182 4.90 -21.72 -22.65
N ASN A 183 4.72 -21.03 -23.77
CA ASN A 183 3.91 -21.54 -24.86
C ASN A 183 4.73 -22.62 -25.57
N ASN A 184 4.81 -23.81 -24.98
CA ASN A 184 5.46 -25.00 -25.55
C ASN A 184 4.64 -25.62 -26.68
N GLN A 185 3.75 -24.86 -27.33
CA GLN A 185 3.13 -25.30 -28.58
C GLN A 185 4.16 -25.17 -29.69
N GLU A 186 4.75 -26.31 -30.06
CA GLU A 186 5.46 -26.42 -31.33
C GLU A 186 4.58 -25.86 -32.44
N PRO A 187 5.07 -24.89 -33.25
CA PRO A 187 4.25 -24.29 -34.28
C PRO A 187 3.82 -25.38 -35.26
N ALA A 188 2.55 -25.35 -35.66
CA ALA A 188 1.87 -26.46 -36.34
C ALA A 188 2.60 -27.01 -37.59
N TYR A 189 3.46 -26.22 -38.23
CA TYR A 189 4.26 -26.63 -39.37
C TYR A 189 5.37 -27.65 -39.02
N MET A 190 5.85 -27.70 -37.78
CA MET A 190 6.84 -28.69 -37.31
C MET A 190 6.27 -30.12 -37.29
N LYS A 191 4.94 -30.29 -37.16
CA LYS A 191 4.28 -31.61 -37.25
C LYS A 191 4.42 -32.27 -38.63
N TYR A 192 4.73 -31.49 -39.67
CA TYR A 192 4.80 -31.97 -41.05
C TYR A 192 6.23 -32.16 -41.56
N MET A 193 7.26 -31.70 -40.83
CA MET A 193 8.66 -31.84 -41.26
C MET A 193 9.26 -33.23 -40.97
N GLY A 194 8.62 -34.07 -40.15
CA GLY A 194 9.11 -35.42 -39.80
C GLY A 194 8.63 -36.56 -40.69
N LYS A 195 7.79 -36.31 -41.71
CA LYS A 195 7.21 -37.35 -42.58
C LYS A 195 7.75 -37.39 -44.02
N GLY A 196 8.82 -36.64 -44.31
CA GLY A 196 9.35 -36.48 -45.68
C GLY A 196 10.77 -36.98 -45.92
N ALA A 197 11.39 -37.71 -44.99
CA ALA A 197 12.72 -38.30 -45.18
C ALA A 197 12.66 -39.81 -44.98
N ALA A 198 12.27 -40.52 -46.04
CA ALA A 198 12.50 -41.95 -46.25
C ALA A 198 12.67 -42.17 -47.76
#